data_AF-A0A3A1XUQ5-F1
#
_entry.id   AF-A0A3A1XUQ5-F1
#
_cell.length_a   1.000
_cell.length_b   1.000
_cell.length_c   1.000
_cell.angle_alpha   90.00
_cell.angle_beta   90.00
_cell.angle_gamma   90.00
#
_symmetry.space_group_name_H-M   'P 1'
#
loop_
_entity.id
_entity.type
_entity.pdbx_description
1 polymer ?
#
loop_
_entity_poly.entity_id
_entity_poly.type
_entity_poly.pdbx_seq_one_letter_code
_entity_poly.pdbx_strand_id
1 'polypeptide(L)'
;MSMQASLVNNPSFADITTVGVGGKIARFIEPKSRVAVIEAVEDADELGLPLCVIGGGSNMLVSDENFNGVVVRDARRDIHVLDEAAPSEDGIDLQSGAH
;
A
#
# COMPACT_ATOMS: atom_id res chain seq x y z
N MET A 1 -33.14 2.58 -20.55
CA MET A 1 -32.05 3.56 -20.40
C MET A 1 -30.76 2.78 -20.24
N SER A 2 -29.98 2.67 -21.30
CA SER A 2 -28.70 1.96 -21.30
C SER A 2 -27.63 2.93 -20.80
N MET A 3 -27.16 2.76 -19.56
CA MET A 3 -25.97 3.47 -19.09
C MET A 3 -24.75 2.75 -19.65
N GLN A 4 -24.03 3.43 -20.54
CA GLN A 4 -22.69 3.03 -20.94
C GLN A 4 -21.81 3.06 -19.68
N ALA A 5 -21.43 1.89 -19.19
CA ALA A 5 -20.35 1.78 -18.22
C ALA A 5 -19.12 2.40 -18.87
N SER A 6 -18.72 3.58 -18.38
CA SER A 6 -17.40 4.11 -18.68
C SER A 6 -16.42 3.01 -18.26
N LEU A 7 -15.72 2.41 -19.22
CA LEU A 7 -14.68 1.41 -18.94
C LEU A 7 -13.57 2.13 -18.20
N VAL A 8 -13.69 2.23 -16.88
CA VAL A 8 -12.59 2.61 -16.01
C VAL A 8 -11.56 1.51 -16.16
N ASN A 9 -10.57 1.75 -17.03
CA ASN A 9 -9.51 0.79 -17.28
C ASN A 9 -8.61 0.80 -16.05
N ASN A 10 -8.85 -0.13 -15.13
CA ASN A 10 -8.01 -0.27 -13.95
C ASN A 10 -6.54 -0.51 -14.36
N PRO A 11 -5.59 0.01 -13.58
CA PRO A 11 -4.18 -0.24 -13.82
C PRO A 11 -3.86 -1.73 -13.68
N SER A 12 -2.72 -2.14 -14.22
CA SER A 12 -2.04 -3.37 -13.87
C SER A 12 -1.06 -3.15 -12.72
N PHE A 13 -0.53 -4.22 -12.13
CA PHE A 13 0.59 -4.11 -11.20
C PHE A 13 1.84 -3.53 -11.87
N ALA A 14 2.05 -3.80 -13.17
CA ALA A 14 3.14 -3.19 -13.94
C ALA A 14 3.06 -1.65 -13.97
N ASP A 15 1.85 -1.09 -14.00
CA ASP A 15 1.64 0.37 -14.04
C ASP A 15 1.95 1.07 -12.70
N ILE A 16 1.96 0.33 -11.59
CA ILE A 16 2.05 0.89 -10.22
C ILE A 16 3.23 0.38 -9.40
N THR A 17 4.08 -0.48 -9.95
CA THR A 17 5.28 -1.01 -9.31
C THR A 17 6.55 -0.50 -10.00
N THR A 18 7.65 -0.40 -9.25
CA THR A 18 8.93 0.05 -9.84
C THR A 18 9.54 -1.00 -10.76
N VAL A 19 9.34 -2.29 -10.47
CA VAL A 19 9.83 -3.39 -11.32
C VAL A 19 9.11 -3.41 -12.67
N GLY A 20 7.88 -2.89 -12.75
CA GLY A 20 7.17 -2.73 -14.02
C GLY A 20 6.62 -4.05 -14.58
N VAL A 21 6.29 -5.00 -13.70
CA VAL A 21 5.71 -6.30 -14.08
C VAL A 21 4.44 -6.59 -13.26
N GLY A 22 3.60 -7.50 -13.77
CA GLY A 22 2.42 -7.99 -13.09
C GLY A 22 1.10 -7.64 -13.77
N GLY A 23 0.11 -8.51 -13.57
CA GLY A 23 -1.14 -8.54 -14.33
C GLY A 23 -2.18 -7.47 -13.99
N LYS A 24 -3.35 -7.55 -14.63
CA LYS A 24 -4.44 -6.58 -14.47
C LYS A 24 -5.11 -6.67 -13.11
N ILE A 25 -5.52 -5.52 -12.59
CA ILE A 25 -6.21 -5.40 -11.30
C ILE A 25 -7.72 -5.31 -11.55
N ALA A 26 -8.50 -6.19 -10.93
CA ALA A 26 -9.95 -6.18 -11.09
C ALA A 26 -10.61 -4.96 -10.41
N ARG A 27 -10.14 -4.56 -9.23
CA ARG A 27 -10.60 -3.35 -8.52
C ARG A 27 -9.42 -2.61 -7.92
N PHE A 28 -9.23 -1.36 -8.30
CA PHE A 28 -8.14 -0.52 -7.80
C PHE A 28 -8.71 0.69 -7.05
N ILE A 29 -8.22 0.93 -5.84
CA ILE A 29 -8.65 2.02 -4.97
C ILE A 29 -7.39 2.78 -4.51
N GLU A 30 -7.40 4.11 -4.59
CA GLU A 30 -6.33 4.96 -4.07
C GLU A 30 -6.91 5.96 -3.04
N PRO A 31 -7.09 5.54 -1.78
CA PRO A 31 -7.72 6.36 -0.76
C PRO A 31 -6.92 7.63 -0.45
N LYS A 32 -7.62 8.70 -0.09
CA LYS A 32 -7.01 10.00 0.25
C LYS A 32 -7.00 10.32 1.74
N SER A 33 -7.47 9.41 2.58
CA SER A 33 -7.49 9.57 4.05
C SER A 33 -7.32 8.24 4.76
N ARG A 34 -6.98 8.28 6.06
CA ARG A 34 -6.88 7.07 6.89
C ARG A 34 -8.21 6.34 6.98
N VAL A 35 -9.31 7.09 7.11
CA VAL A 35 -10.66 6.53 7.20
C VAL A 35 -11.01 5.79 5.92
N ALA A 36 -10.74 6.39 4.75
CA ALA A 36 -11.03 5.75 3.46
C ALA A 36 -10.16 4.50 3.19
N VAL A 37 -8.96 4.39 3.78
CA VAL A 37 -8.18 3.14 3.74
C VAL A 37 -8.90 2.06 4.55
N ILE A 38 -9.38 2.38 5.75
CA ILE A 38 -10.09 1.43 6.62
C ILE A 38 -11.37 0.95 5.94
N GLU A 39 -12.20 1.86 5.43
CA GLU A 39 -13.43 1.52 4.72
C GLU A 39 -13.16 0.59 3.52
N ALA A 40 -12.12 0.86 2.72
CA ALA A 40 -11.77 0.02 1.58
C ALA A 40 -11.33 -1.40 1.96
N VAL A 41 -10.73 -1.57 3.15
CA VAL A 41 -10.33 -2.87 3.68
C VAL A 41 -11.57 -3.61 4.23
N GLU A 42 -12.39 -2.93 5.03
CA GLU A 42 -13.63 -3.47 5.59
C GLU A 42 -14.58 -3.94 4.47
N ASP A 43 -14.78 -3.13 3.43
CA ASP A 43 -15.59 -3.48 2.26
C ASP A 43 -15.08 -4.75 1.55
N ALA A 44 -13.75 -4.88 1.40
CA ALA A 44 -13.16 -6.05 0.75
C ALA A 44 -13.36 -7.33 1.59
N ASP A 45 -13.21 -7.22 2.91
CA ASP A 45 -13.42 -8.30 3.86
C ASP A 45 -14.90 -8.73 3.91
N GLU A 46 -15.84 -7.78 3.99
CA GLU A 46 -17.28 -8.04 3.97
C GLU A 46 -17.73 -8.76 2.69
N LEU A 47 -17.11 -8.43 1.55
CA LEU A 47 -17.35 -9.08 0.26
C LEU A 47 -16.59 -10.39 0.08
N GLY A 48 -15.69 -10.76 1.00
CA GLY A 48 -14.85 -11.96 0.91
C GLY A 48 -13.89 -11.95 -0.29
N LEU A 49 -13.44 -10.76 -0.70
CA LEU A 49 -12.58 -10.59 -1.86
C LEU A 49 -11.09 -10.64 -1.47
N PRO A 50 -10.21 -11.24 -2.30
CA PRO A 50 -8.77 -11.14 -2.08
C PRO A 50 -8.34 -9.68 -2.05
N LEU A 51 -7.59 -9.28 -1.01
CA LEU A 51 -7.14 -7.92 -0.79
C LEU A 51 -5.61 -7.83 -0.87
N CYS A 52 -5.11 -6.81 -1.56
CA CYS A 52 -3.70 -6.45 -1.59
C CYS A 52 -3.56 -4.95 -1.25
N VAL A 53 -2.77 -4.64 -0.22
CA VAL A 53 -2.43 -3.25 0.13
C VAL A 53 -1.02 -2.95 -0.36
N ILE A 54 -0.85 -1.84 -1.07
CA ILE A 54 0.42 -1.43 -1.67
C ILE A 54 0.74 0.04 -1.35
N GLY A 55 2.00 0.34 -1.04
CA GLY A 55 2.48 1.71 -0.98
C GLY A 55 3.04 2.18 -2.34
N GLY A 56 4.34 2.45 -2.38
CA GLY A 56 5.05 2.86 -3.60
C GLY A 56 5.34 1.72 -4.60
N GLY A 57 5.19 0.45 -4.22
CA GLY A 57 5.37 -0.70 -5.12
C GLY A 57 6.82 -1.01 -5.51
N SER A 58 7.82 -0.54 -4.75
CA SER A 58 9.24 -0.73 -5.07
C SER A 58 9.82 -2.09 -4.68
N ASN A 59 9.13 -2.85 -3.82
CA ASN A 59 9.58 -4.16 -3.32
C ASN A 59 8.54 -5.26 -3.59
N MET A 60 7.93 -5.23 -4.78
CA MET A 60 6.98 -6.27 -5.20
C MET A 60 7.39 -6.85 -6.55
N LEU A 61 7.37 -8.18 -6.63
CA LEU A 61 7.48 -8.95 -7.86
C LEU A 61 6.17 -9.71 -8.03
N VAL A 62 5.30 -9.22 -8.91
CA VAL A 62 3.92 -9.71 -9.04
C VAL A 62 3.80 -10.55 -10.31
N SER A 63 3.04 -11.65 -10.24
CA SER A 63 2.73 -12.50 -11.40
C SER A 63 1.98 -11.72 -12.49
N ASP A 64 2.19 -12.09 -13.76
CA ASP A 64 1.47 -11.53 -14.90
C ASP A 64 -0.02 -11.96 -14.97
N GLU A 65 -0.43 -12.88 -14.10
CA GLU A 65 -1.84 -13.28 -13.96
C GLU A 65 -2.72 -12.14 -13.43
N ASN A 66 -3.99 -12.12 -13.86
CA ASN A 66 -4.95 -11.15 -13.38
C ASN A 66 -5.23 -11.35 -11.89
N PHE A 67 -5.25 -10.25 -11.14
CA PHE A 67 -5.65 -10.26 -9.75
C PHE A 67 -7.14 -9.94 -9.62
N ASN A 68 -7.95 -10.98 -9.41
CA ASN A 68 -9.40 -10.91 -9.28
C ASN A 68 -9.83 -10.49 -7.85
N GLY A 69 -9.20 -9.45 -7.33
CA GLY A 69 -9.40 -8.93 -5.98
C GLY A 69 -9.44 -7.40 -5.94
N VAL A 70 -9.25 -6.84 -4.74
CA VAL A 70 -9.14 -5.41 -4.48
C VAL A 70 -7.69 -5.05 -4.21
N VAL A 71 -7.18 -4.04 -4.90
CA VAL A 71 -5.88 -3.43 -4.61
C VAL A 71 -6.11 -2.04 -4.03
N VAL A 72 -5.64 -1.82 -2.80
CA VAL A 72 -5.68 -0.52 -2.12
C VAL A 72 -4.28 0.08 -2.14
N ARG A 73 -4.09 1.19 -2.84
CA ARG A 73 -2.83 1.93 -2.86
C ARG A 73 -2.85 3.07 -1.87
N ASP A 74 -2.01 2.99 -0.85
CA ASP A 74 -1.73 4.12 0.03
C ASP A 74 -0.68 5.03 -0.60
N ALA A 75 -1.15 6.03 -1.36
CA ALA A 75 -0.30 7.01 -2.04
C ALA A 75 -0.12 8.33 -1.27
N ARG A 76 -0.60 8.39 -0.01
CA ARG A 76 -0.51 9.60 0.83
C ARG A 76 0.94 9.88 1.18
N ARG A 77 1.30 11.17 1.27
CA ARG A 77 2.68 11.65 1.49
C ARG A 77 2.77 12.70 2.59
N ASP A 78 1.83 12.67 3.53
CA ASP A 78 1.79 13.64 4.63
C ASP A 78 3.02 13.48 5.52
N ILE A 79 3.68 14.60 5.82
CA ILE A 79 4.85 14.67 6.69
C ILE A 79 4.46 15.49 7.90
N HIS A 80 4.54 14.88 9.09
CA HIS A 80 4.37 15.56 10.36
C HIS A 80 5.70 15.57 11.09
N VAL A 81 6.17 16.76 11.48
CA VAL A 81 7.28 16.89 12.41
C VAL A 81 6.71 16.59 13.79
N LEU A 82 7.14 15.48 14.37
CA LEU A 82 6.86 15.20 15.77
C LEU A 82 7.77 16.10 16.62
N ASP A 83 7.21 16.68 17.67
CA ASP A 83 8.02 17.43 18.64
C ASP A 83 9.07 16.50 19.25
N GLU A 84 10.28 17.04 19.43
CA GLU A 84 11.56 16.38 19.66
C GLU A 84 11.48 14.94 20.22
N ALA A 85 11.97 13.96 19.45
CA ALA A 85 12.18 12.61 19.97
C ALA A 85 13.13 12.71 21.16
N ALA A 86 12.68 12.26 22.33
CA ALA A 86 13.55 12.11 23.49
C ALA A 86 14.83 11.37 23.04
N PRO A 87 16.03 11.81 23.48
CA PRO A 87 17.27 11.17 23.08
C PRO A 87 17.14 9.67 23.34
N SER A 88 17.55 8.85 22.38
CA SER A 88 17.75 7.43 22.64
C SER A 88 18.69 7.36 23.84
N GLU A 89 18.23 6.79 24.95
CA GLU A 89 19.09 6.63 26.12
C GLU A 89 20.39 6.00 25.64
N ASP A 90 21.49 6.74 25.86
CA ASP A 90 22.81 6.39 25.39
C ASP A 90 23.06 4.91 25.70
N GLY A 91 23.36 4.16 24.65
CA GLY A 91 23.83 2.79 24.80
C GLY A 91 25.02 2.84 25.75
N ILE A 92 24.84 2.27 26.93
CA ILE A 92 25.92 1.98 27.89
C ILE A 92 27.03 1.27 27.13
N ASP A 93 28.07 2.03 26.80
CA ASP A 93 29.32 1.54 26.25
C ASP A 93 30.08 0.85 27.39
N LEU A 94 29.74 -0.41 27.66
CA LEU A 94 30.54 -1.28 28.52
C LEU A 94 31.73 -1.80 27.71
N GLN A 95 32.69 -0.92 27.42
CA GLN A 95 34.05 -1.34 27.12
C GLN A 95 35.04 -0.86 28.18
N SER A 96 35.80 -1.85 28.65
CA SER A 96 37.11 -1.77 29.29
C SER A 96 37.19 -1.49 30.80
N GLY A 97 37.27 -2.58 31.56
CA GLY A 97 38.10 -2.66 32.75
C GLY A 97 39.18 -3.72 32.51
N ALA A 98 40.43 -3.27 32.34
CA ALA A 98 41.61 -4.11 32.20
C ALA A 98 41.90 -4.91 33.49
N HIS A 99 42.22 -6.19 33.35
CA HIS A 99 43.44 -6.87 33.86
C HIS A 99 43.41 -8.37 33.55
#